data_AF-A0A959TAY4-F1
#
_entry.id   AF-A0A959TAY4-F1
#
_cell.length_a   1.000
_cell.length_b   1.000
_cell.length_c   1.000
_cell.angle_alpha   90.00
_cell.angle_beta   90.00
_cell.angle_gamma   90.00
#
_symmetry.space_group_name_H-M   'P 1'
#
loop_
_entity.id
_entity.type
_entity.pdbx_description
1 polymer ?
#
loop_
_entity_poly.entity_id
_entity_poly.type
_entity_poly.pdbx_seq_one_letter_code
_entity_poly.pdbx_strand_id
1 'polypeptide(L)' 'MAITASDVNKLRQMTGAGMMDCKSALTEANGDFDAAVDILRKKGQKVAAKRADREANEGYVVAKTNADG' A
#
# COMPACT_ATOMS: atom_id res chain seq x y z
N MET A 1 -8.15 3.66 -21.77
CA MET A 1 -8.76 4.72 -20.94
C MET A 1 -7.65 5.60 -20.40
N ALA A 2 -7.79 6.93 -20.47
CA ALA A 2 -6.80 7.82 -19.90
C ALA A 2 -6.94 7.81 -18.38
N ILE A 3 -5.92 7.30 -17.67
CA ILE A 3 -5.88 7.36 -16.21
C ILE A 3 -5.75 8.81 -15.80
N THR A 4 -6.74 9.32 -15.07
CA THR A 4 -6.75 10.72 -14.67
C THR A 4 -5.92 10.93 -13.40
N ALA A 5 -5.45 12.16 -13.17
CA ALA A 5 -4.80 12.51 -11.91
C ALA A 5 -5.73 12.30 -10.70
N SER A 6 -7.04 12.43 -10.91
CA SER A 6 -8.06 12.15 -9.90
C SER A 6 -8.08 10.67 -9.51
N ASP A 7 -8.01 9.77 -10.50
CA ASP A 7 -8.01 8.31 -10.26
C ASP A 7 -6.77 7.87 -9.48
N VAL A 8 -5.60 8.42 -9.85
CA VAL A 8 -4.34 8.18 -9.13
C VAL A 8 -4.44 8.67 -7.68
N ASN A 9 -5.02 9.85 -7.47
CA ASN A 9 -5.20 10.40 -6.13
C ASN A 9 -6.20 9.57 -5.31
N LYS A 10 -7.28 9.09 -5.93
CA LYS A 10 -8.28 8.21 -5.29
C LYS A 10 -7.64 6.91 -4.81
N LEU A 11 -6.88 6.23 -5.68
CA LEU A 11 -6.18 5.00 -5.31
C LEU A 11 -5.15 5.22 -4.20
N ARG A 12 -4.43 6.35 -4.24
CA ARG A 12 -3.51 6.76 -3.18
C ARG A 12 -4.22 6.95 -1.83
N GLN A 13 -5.38 7.61 -1.81
CA GLN A 13 -6.14 7.81 -0.58
C GLN A 13 -6.64 6.48 0.00
N MET A 14 -7.03 5.54 -0.85
CA MET A 14 -7.51 4.22 -0.41
C MET A 14 -6.39 3.32 0.13
N THR A 15 -5.19 3.37 -0.47
CA THR A 15 -4.11 2.41 -0.18
C THR A 15 -2.97 2.98 0.64
N GLY A 16 -2.83 4.31 0.69
CA GLY A 16 -1.67 5.00 1.27
C GLY A 16 -0.37 4.82 0.48
N ALA A 17 -0.41 4.18 -0.70
CA ALA A 17 0.78 3.94 -1.50
C ALA A 17 1.31 5.23 -2.16
N GLY A 18 2.57 5.20 -2.61
CA GLY A 18 3.20 6.34 -3.29
C GLY A 18 2.45 6.74 -4.57
N MET A 19 2.44 8.03 -4.89
CA MET A 19 1.71 8.58 -6.06
C MET A 19 2.13 7.91 -7.38
N MET A 20 3.43 7.65 -7.54
CA MET A 20 3.97 6.97 -8.73
C MET A 20 3.62 5.49 -8.76
N ASP A 21 3.61 4.82 -7.62
CA ASP A 21 3.21 3.42 -7.53
C ASP A 21 1.73 3.25 -7.89
N CYS A 22 0.87 4.17 -7.44
CA CYS A 22 -0.56 4.18 -7.80
C CYS A 22 -0.77 4.40 -9.30
N LYS A 23 -0.01 5.32 -9.91
CA LYS A 23 -0.06 5.54 -11.36
C LYS A 23 0.38 4.31 -12.14
N SER A 24 1.50 3.70 -11.78
CA SER A 24 1.98 2.46 -12.41
C SER A 24 0.98 1.33 -12.24
N ALA A 25 0.44 1.13 -11.04
CA ALA A 25 -0.52 0.06 -10.77
C ALA A 25 -1.82 0.23 -11.56
N LEU A 26 -2.38 1.45 -11.64
CA LEU A 26 -3.55 1.72 -12.49
C LEU A 26 -3.25 1.51 -13.97
N THR A 27 -2.03 1.79 -14.41
CA THR A 27 -1.60 1.60 -15.81
C THR A 27 -1.52 0.12 -16.15
N GLU A 28 -0.92 -0.66 -15.25
CA GLU A 28 -0.79 -2.12 -15.39
C GLU A 28 -2.14 -2.84 -15.24
N ALA A 29 -3.04 -2.29 -14.43
CA ALA A 29 -4.42 -2.74 -14.27
C ALA A 29 -5.41 -2.18 -15.33
N ASN A 30 -4.95 -1.40 -16.32
CA ASN A 30 -5.79 -0.76 -17.33
C ASN A 30 -6.97 0.07 -16.77
N GLY A 31 -6.79 0.68 -15.59
CA GLY A 31 -7.82 1.47 -14.91
C GLY A 31 -8.74 0.68 -13.97
N ASP A 32 -8.52 -0.63 -13.81
CA ASP A 32 -9.19 -1.42 -12.79
C ASP A 32 -8.58 -1.13 -11.40
N PHE A 33 -9.41 -0.64 -10.48
CA PHE A 33 -8.98 -0.28 -9.13
C PHE A 33 -8.69 -1.50 -8.27
N ASP A 34 -9.47 -2.56 -8.36
CA ASP A 34 -9.28 -3.75 -7.52
C ASP A 34 -7.99 -4.48 -7.93
N ALA A 35 -7.78 -4.63 -9.24
CA ALA A 35 -6.53 -5.18 -9.76
C ALA A 35 -5.32 -4.28 -9.41
N ALA A 36 -5.47 -2.96 -9.45
CA ALA A 36 -4.40 -2.04 -9.04
C ALA A 36 -4.06 -2.16 -7.55
N VAL A 37 -5.04 -2.34 -6.68
CA VAL A 37 -4.83 -2.60 -5.25
C VAL A 37 -4.04 -3.89 -5.03
N ASP A 38 -4.37 -4.96 -5.76
CA ASP A 38 -3.65 -6.23 -5.65
C ASP A 38 -2.20 -6.12 -6.14
N ILE A 39 -1.96 -5.37 -7.23
CA ILE A 39 -0.62 -5.07 -7.71
C ILE A 39 0.18 -4.30 -6.64
N LEU A 40 -0.42 -3.27 -6.05
CA LEU A 40 0.20 -2.49 -4.97
C LEU A 40 0.53 -3.36 -3.75
N ARG A 41 -0.37 -4.26 -3.36
CA ARG A 41 -0.15 -5.18 -2.24
C ARG A 41 1.02 -6.13 -2.50
N LYS A 42 1.08 -6.75 -3.68
CA LYS A 42 2.21 -7.62 -4.07
C LYS A 42 3.52 -6.85 -4.14
N LYS A 43 3.50 -5.61 -4.62
CA LYS A 43 4.68 -4.73 -4.65
C LYS A 43 5.13 -4.34 -3.24
N GLY A 44 4.19 -4.05 -2.35
CA GLY A 44 4.44 -3.75 -0.94
C GLY A 44 5.14 -4.90 -0.22
N GLN A 45 4.74 -6.15 -0.46
CA GLN A 45 5.40 -7.34 0.09
C GLN A 45 6.88 -7.42 -0.30
N LYS A 46 7.21 -7.15 -1.57
CA LYS A 46 8.62 -7.13 -2.04
C LYS A 46 9.43 -6.03 -1.35
N VAL A 47 8.84 -4.85 -1.15
CA VAL A 47 9.50 -3.73 -0.46
C VAL A 47 9.71 -4.07 1.02
N ALA A 48 8.73 -4.68 1.67
CA ALA A 48 8.86 -5.15 3.05
C ALA A 48 9.99 -6.17 3.18
N ALA A 49 10.06 -7.17 2.29
CA ALA A 49 11.15 -8.13 2.25
C ALA A 49 12.53 -7.47 2.08
N LYS A 50 12.66 -6.49 1.17
CA LYS A 50 13.90 -5.72 0.98
C LYS A 50 14.31 -4.90 2.22
N ARG A 51 13.35 -4.56 3.09
CA ARG A 51 13.59 -3.79 4.31
C ARG A 51 13.71 -4.67 5.56
N ALA A 52 13.50 -5.99 5.44
CA ALA A 52 13.48 -6.90 6.58
C ALA A 52 14.82 -6.96 7.32
N ASP A 53 15.94 -6.82 6.60
CA ASP A 53 17.28 -6.85 7.20
C ASP A 53 17.70 -5.53 7.85
N ARG A 54 16.85 -4.49 7.84
CA ARG A 54 17.18 -3.20 8.44
C ARG A 54 16.88 -3.23 9.94
N GLU A 55 17.85 -2.84 10.75
CA GLU A 55 17.62 -2.63 12.18
C GLU A 55 16.59 -1.52 12.42
N ALA A 56 15.65 -1.77 13.33
CA ALA A 56 14.65 -0.82 13.80
C ALA A 56 14.68 -0.78 15.34
N ASN A 57 15.37 0.22 15.90
CA ASN A 57 15.58 0.38 17.35
C ASN A 57 14.50 1.24 18.04
N GLU A 58 13.52 1.73 17.27
CA GLU A 58 12.40 2.54 17.75
C GLU A 58 11.08 1.77 17.60
N GLY A 59 10.10 2.04 18.49
CA GLY A 59 8.80 1.36 18.47
C GLY A 59 7.86 1.85 19.57
N TYR A 60 6.77 1.12 19.78
CA TYR A 60 5.75 1.42 20.79
C TYR A 60 5.29 0.15 21.51
N VAL A 61 5.00 0.25 22.81
CA VAL A 61 4.46 -0.85 23.62
C VAL A 61 2.94 -0.71 23.66
N VAL A 62 2.21 -1.75 23.23
CA VAL A 62 0.74 -1.80 23.31
C VAL A 62 0.33 -2.92 24.25
N ALA A 63 -0.50 -2.60 25.24
CA ALA A 63 -1.20 -3.56 26.08
C ALA A 63 -2.70 -3.49 25.81
N LYS A 64 -3.33 -4.65 25.62
CA LYS A 64 -4.78 -4.79 25.45
C LYS A 64 -5.25 -5.93 26.34
N THR A 65 -6.15 -5.65 27.28
CA THR A 65 -6.88 -6.69 28.01
C THR A 65 -8.12 -7.10 27.22
N ASN A 66 -8.47 -8.37 27.30
CA ASN A 66 -9.79 -8.82 26.88
C ASN A 66 -10.79 -8.51 28.01
N ALA A 67 -12.09 -8.75 27.76
CA ALA A 67 -13.13 -8.45 28.73
C ALA A 67 -12.99 -9.26 30.03
N ASP A 68 -12.28 -10.39 29.98
CA ASP A 68 -12.15 -11.34 31.08
C ASP A 68 -10.87 -11.15 31.92
N GLY A 69 -10.00 -10.18 31.55
CA GLY A 69 -8.71 -9.93 32.20
C GLY A 69 -7.53 -10.52 31.44
#